data_AF-A0A519CF04-F1
#
_entry.id   AF-A0A519CF04-F1
#
_cell.length_a   1.000
_cell.length_b   1.000
_cell.length_c   1.000
_cell.angle_alpha   90.00
_cell.angle_beta   90.00
_cell.angle_gamma   90.00
#
_symmetry.space_group_name_H-M   'P 1'
#
loop_
_entity.id
_entity.type
_entity.pdbx_description
1 polymer ?
#
loop_
_entity_poly.entity_id
_entity_poly.type
_entity_poly.pdbx_seq_one_letter_code
_entity_poly.pdbx_strand_id
1 'polypeptide(L)'
;MDDDILEQYRREAADALAIESSKRIAESTNLEEEERLRDLSLIGLTDLVPALLSRLGPVRAALDGHGGEILISSKIESNNCLQLVLDLGGACISCGAAPGTLQGIKNDLENDPEIDSIKFTKSLLDTFDDLGREFVLAHGGVDFV
;
A
#
# COMPACT_ATOMS: atom_id res chain seq x y z
N MET A 1 -30.61 0.71 -14.31
CA MET A 1 -31.44 1.08 -13.15
C MET A 1 -30.94 0.36 -11.90
N ASP A 2 -30.53 -0.92 -11.99
CA ASP A 2 -29.86 -1.63 -10.88
C ASP A 2 -28.37 -1.26 -10.67
N ASP A 3 -27.61 -0.96 -11.72
CA ASP A 3 -26.19 -0.59 -11.59
C ASP A 3 -25.97 0.71 -10.77
N ASP A 4 -26.87 1.69 -10.89
CA ASP A 4 -26.74 3.01 -10.25
C ASP A 4 -26.82 2.92 -8.71
N ILE A 5 -27.70 2.05 -8.21
CA ILE A 5 -27.87 1.80 -6.76
C ILE A 5 -26.68 0.99 -6.22
N LEU A 6 -26.16 0.05 -7.02
CA LEU A 6 -25.00 -0.75 -6.65
C LEU A 6 -23.73 0.12 -6.57
N GLU A 7 -23.53 1.03 -7.52
CA GLU A 7 -22.44 2.00 -7.49
C GLU A 7 -22.55 2.98 -6.32
N GLN A 8 -23.76 3.48 -6.04
CA GLN A 8 -23.99 4.34 -4.88
C GLN A 8 -23.62 3.61 -3.58
N TYR A 9 -24.06 2.35 -3.42
CA TYR A 9 -23.73 1.55 -2.24
C TYR A 9 -22.22 1.30 -2.10
N ARG A 10 -21.52 1.04 -3.20
CA ARG A 10 -20.05 0.88 -3.20
C ARG A 10 -19.33 2.15 -2.76
N ARG A 11 -19.78 3.32 -3.21
CA ARG A 11 -19.23 4.61 -2.77
C ARG A 11 -19.48 4.85 -1.30
N GLU A 12 -20.71 4.65 -0.83
CA GLU A 12 -21.08 4.85 0.58
C GLU A 12 -20.27 3.93 1.50
N ALA A 13 -20.09 2.66 1.10
CA ALA A 13 -19.26 1.70 1.82
C ALA A 13 -17.77 2.10 1.82
N ALA A 14 -17.24 2.54 0.68
CA ALA A 14 -15.85 3.00 0.59
C ALA A 14 -15.61 4.26 1.44
N ASP A 15 -16.55 5.19 1.47
CA ASP A 15 -16.50 6.43 2.25
C ASP A 15 -16.53 6.13 3.75
N ALA A 16 -17.47 5.29 4.19
CA ALA A 16 -17.55 4.84 5.58
C ALA A 16 -16.27 4.12 6.03
N LEU A 17 -15.70 3.26 5.18
CA LEU A 17 -14.46 2.54 5.47
C LEU A 17 -13.25 3.50 5.55
N ALA A 18 -13.18 4.49 4.66
CA ALA A 18 -12.14 5.51 4.67
C ALA A 18 -12.20 6.37 5.94
N ILE A 19 -13.40 6.76 6.38
CA ILE A 19 -13.59 7.52 7.62
C ILE A 19 -13.13 6.70 8.83
N GLU A 20 -13.57 5.44 8.95
CA GLU A 20 -13.19 4.60 10.09
C GLU A 20 -11.68 4.32 10.11
N SER A 21 -11.09 4.02 8.96
CA SER A 21 -9.65 3.77 8.83
C SER A 21 -8.83 5.00 9.19
N SER A 22 -9.20 6.17 8.67
CA SER A 22 -8.52 7.44 8.97
C SER A 22 -8.59 7.76 10.46
N LYS A 23 -9.74 7.50 11.09
CA LYS A 23 -9.92 7.70 12.53
C LYS A 23 -8.99 6.77 13.34
N ARG A 24 -8.90 5.49 12.99
CA ARG A 24 -7.99 4.55 13.67
C ARG A 24 -6.53 4.96 13.55
N ILE A 25 -6.10 5.40 12.36
CA ILE A 25 -4.73 5.88 12.12
C ILE A 25 -4.44 7.13 12.96
N ALA A 26 -5.39 8.07 13.03
CA ALA A 26 -5.28 9.29 13.83
C ALA A 26 -5.22 9.02 15.34
N GLU A 27 -5.90 7.97 15.82
CA GLU A 27 -5.86 7.57 17.23
C GLU A 27 -4.54 6.86 17.61
N SER A 28 -3.85 6.23 16.64
CA SER A 28 -2.59 5.52 16.88
C SER A 28 -1.33 6.32 16.54
N THR A 29 -1.45 7.47 15.87
CA THR A 29 -0.32 8.16 15.24
C THR A 29 -0.36 9.66 15.51
N ASN A 30 0.80 10.29 15.63
CA ASN A 30 0.89 11.75 15.78
C ASN A 30 0.56 12.44 14.44
N LEU A 31 -0.59 13.12 14.39
CA LEU A 31 -1.09 13.82 13.20
C LEU A 31 -0.09 14.84 12.63
N GLU A 32 0.63 15.58 13.49
CA GLU A 32 1.62 16.57 13.03
C GLU A 32 2.83 15.91 12.36
N GLU A 33 3.26 14.75 12.87
CA GLU A 33 4.36 14.00 12.25
C GLU A 33 3.90 13.33 10.95
N GLU A 34 2.66 12.86 10.88
CA GLU A 34 2.07 12.30 9.67
C GLU A 34 1.98 13.32 8.53
N GLU A 35 1.46 14.52 8.81
CA GLU A 35 1.43 15.61 7.83
C GLU A 35 2.85 15.98 7.39
N ARG A 36 3.78 16.10 8.33
CA ARG A 36 5.19 16.40 8.03
C ARG A 36 5.82 15.33 7.14
N LEU A 37 5.59 14.05 7.41
CA LEU A 37 6.11 12.93 6.62
C LEU A 37 5.48 12.89 5.22
N ARG A 38 4.20 13.23 5.10
CA ARG A 38 3.48 13.28 3.83
C ARG A 38 3.96 14.43 2.94
N ASP A 39 4.28 15.59 3.51
CA ASP A 39 4.84 16.74 2.78
C ASP A 39 6.35 16.61 2.50
N LEU A 40 7.02 15.65 3.12
CA LEU A 40 8.45 15.44 2.96
C LEU A 40 8.75 14.87 1.56
N SER A 41 9.69 15.49 0.83
CA SER A 41 10.18 14.91 -0.42
C SER A 41 10.86 13.57 -0.16
N LEU A 42 10.51 12.58 -0.97
CA LEU A 42 11.08 11.24 -0.96
C LEU A 42 12.47 11.23 -1.61
N ILE A 43 12.77 12.18 -2.48
CA ILE A 43 14.05 12.30 -3.18
C ILE A 43 15.18 12.60 -2.19
N GLY A 44 16.26 11.81 -2.26
CA GLY A 44 17.40 11.95 -1.35
C GLY A 44 17.12 11.54 0.11
N LEU A 45 15.95 10.99 0.43
CA LEU A 45 15.62 10.56 1.78
C LEU A 45 16.35 9.25 2.15
N THR A 46 16.94 9.22 3.34
CA THR A 46 17.69 8.05 3.84
C THR A 46 16.76 6.92 4.25
N ASP A 47 15.67 7.24 4.96
CA ASP A 47 14.67 6.29 5.42
C ASP A 47 13.29 6.64 4.86
N LEU A 48 12.90 5.92 3.82
CA LEU A 48 11.68 6.15 3.05
C LEU A 48 10.45 5.49 3.70
N VAL A 49 10.64 4.45 4.50
CA VAL A 49 9.53 3.65 5.05
C VAL A 49 8.48 4.50 5.77
N PRO A 50 8.82 5.39 6.74
CA PRO A 50 7.81 6.20 7.42
C PRO A 50 7.10 7.19 6.49
N ALA A 51 7.81 7.73 5.49
CA ALA A 51 7.24 8.64 4.49
C ALA A 51 6.31 7.92 3.50
N LEU A 52 6.63 6.67 3.14
CA LEU A 52 5.75 5.84 2.31
C LEU A 52 4.49 5.44 3.08
N LEU A 53 4.63 5.05 4.35
CA LEU A 53 3.48 4.70 5.20
C LEU A 53 2.52 5.89 5.40
N SER A 54 3.01 7.12 5.53
CA SER A 54 2.14 8.31 5.67
C SER A 54 1.33 8.65 4.42
N ARG A 55 1.72 8.11 3.26
CA ARG A 55 1.03 8.25 1.97
C ARG A 55 -0.02 7.16 1.72
N LEU A 56 0.04 6.05 2.46
CA LEU A 56 -0.96 4.99 2.37
C LEU A 56 -2.26 5.41 3.06
N GLY A 57 -3.39 5.14 2.41
CA GLY A 57 -4.72 5.44 2.93
C GLY A 57 -5.28 4.28 3.76
N PRO A 58 -6.46 3.73 3.42
CA PRO A 58 -7.10 2.66 4.20
C PRO A 58 -6.25 1.39 4.28
N VAL A 59 -5.35 1.18 3.32
CA VAL A 59 -4.45 0.01 3.29
C VAL A 59 -3.46 0.02 4.45
N ARG A 60 -3.08 1.20 4.95
CA ARG A 60 -2.24 1.31 6.14
C ARG A 60 -2.88 0.67 7.36
N ALA A 61 -4.17 0.92 7.59
CA ALA A 61 -4.87 0.33 8.72
C ALA A 61 -4.89 -1.21 8.65
N ALA A 62 -4.94 -1.77 7.45
CA ALA A 62 -4.84 -3.21 7.23
C ALA A 62 -3.44 -3.77 7.53
N LEU A 63 -2.38 -3.02 7.17
CA LEU A 63 -0.99 -3.36 7.49
C LEU A 63 -0.70 -3.26 9.00
N ASP A 64 -1.02 -2.13 9.62
CA ASP A 64 -0.80 -1.87 11.05
C ASP A 64 -1.62 -2.83 11.92
N GLY A 65 -2.88 -3.10 11.54
CA GLY A 65 -3.79 -3.95 12.30
C GLY A 65 -3.40 -5.43 12.36
N HIS A 66 -2.54 -5.91 11.45
CA HIS A 66 -2.09 -7.29 11.40
C HIS A 66 -0.58 -7.45 11.61
N GLY A 67 0.15 -6.37 11.92
CA GLY A 67 1.60 -6.39 12.07
C GLY A 67 2.33 -6.73 10.76
N GLY A 68 1.85 -6.19 9.65
CA GLY A 68 2.56 -6.19 8.37
C GLY A 68 3.55 -5.03 8.30
N GLU A 69 4.67 -5.24 7.60
CA GLU A 69 5.71 -4.23 7.39
C GLU A 69 6.02 -4.05 5.90
N ILE A 70 6.42 -2.85 5.50
CA ILE A 70 6.91 -2.56 4.14
C ILE A 70 8.42 -2.48 4.20
N LEU A 71 9.06 -3.26 3.35
CA LEU A 71 10.50 -3.32 3.18
C LEU A 71 10.86 -2.82 1.78
N ILE A 72 11.90 -2.00 1.67
CA ILE A 72 12.38 -1.50 0.38
C ILE A 72 13.52 -2.41 -0.07
N SER A 73 13.24 -3.28 -1.04
CA SER A 73 14.24 -4.19 -1.60
C SER A 73 15.16 -3.50 -2.59
N SER A 74 14.64 -2.55 -3.37
CA SER A 74 15.43 -1.73 -4.26
C SER A 74 14.80 -0.36 -4.45
N LYS A 75 15.65 0.65 -4.64
CA LYS A 75 15.24 1.98 -5.06
C LYS A 75 16.12 2.46 -6.20
N ILE A 76 15.49 2.99 -7.23
CA ILE A 76 16.16 3.64 -8.35
C ILE A 76 15.61 5.06 -8.42
N GLU A 77 16.49 6.03 -8.22
CA GLU A 77 16.17 7.45 -8.36
C GLU A 77 16.62 7.90 -9.74
N SER A 78 15.72 8.51 -10.52
CA SER A 78 16.01 9.00 -11.87
C SER A 78 15.14 10.20 -12.18
N ASN A 79 15.76 11.30 -12.62
CA ASN A 79 15.08 12.54 -12.99
C ASN A 79 14.08 13.06 -11.94
N ASN A 80 14.44 12.97 -10.65
CA ASN A 80 13.57 13.40 -9.55
C ASN A 80 12.30 12.54 -9.36
N CYS A 81 12.30 11.32 -9.91
CA CYS A 81 11.30 10.29 -9.66
C CYS A 81 11.94 9.03 -9.05
N LEU A 82 11.14 8.26 -8.34
CA LEU A 82 11.52 7.01 -7.69
C LEU A 82 10.83 5.83 -8.34
N GLN A 83 11.61 4.80 -8.64
CA GLN A 83 11.12 3.47 -8.93
C GLN A 83 11.49 2.58 -7.75
N LEU A 84 10.49 1.98 -7.12
CA LEU A 84 10.66 1.20 -5.90
C LEU A 84 10.30 -0.26 -6.16
N VAL A 85 11.12 -1.15 -5.63
CA VAL A 85 10.80 -2.57 -5.50
C VAL A 85 10.57 -2.82 -4.01
N LEU A 86 9.34 -3.12 -3.65
CA LEU A 86 8.89 -3.34 -2.29
C LEU A 86 8.82 -4.84 -1.99
N ASP A 87 9.07 -5.18 -0.74
CA ASP A 87 8.79 -6.48 -0.15
C ASP A 87 7.86 -6.24 1.04
N LEU A 88 7.00 -7.21 1.35
CA LEU A 88 6.09 -7.10 2.48
C LEU A 88 6.47 -8.18 3.47
N GLY A 89 6.74 -7.78 4.71
CA GLY A 89 7.06 -8.67 5.81
C GLY A 89 5.92 -8.73 6.84
N GLY A 90 6.11 -9.54 7.87
CA GLY A 90 5.25 -9.57 9.05
C GLY A 90 4.14 -10.64 9.02
N ALA A 91 3.28 -10.60 10.04
CA ALA A 91 2.37 -11.70 10.38
C ALA A 91 1.18 -11.87 9.42
N CYS A 92 1.07 -11.02 8.39
CA CYS A 92 -0.14 -10.89 7.57
C CYS A 92 -0.06 -11.58 6.19
N ILE A 93 1.10 -12.05 5.76
CA ILE A 93 1.17 -12.69 4.44
C ILE A 93 0.34 -13.99 4.40
N SER A 94 0.30 -14.70 5.52
CA SER A 94 -0.42 -15.98 5.67
C SER A 94 -1.95 -15.85 5.80
N CYS A 95 -2.48 -14.66 6.09
CA CYS A 95 -3.93 -14.41 6.20
C CYS A 95 -4.50 -13.61 5.02
N GLY A 96 -3.66 -13.30 4.03
CA GLY A 96 -4.05 -12.60 2.83
C GLY A 96 -3.52 -11.18 2.80
N ALA A 97 -2.31 -11.02 2.27
CA ALA A 97 -2.08 -9.93 1.32
C ALA A 97 -3.04 -10.18 0.14
N ALA A 98 -4.30 -9.82 0.34
CA ALA A 98 -5.31 -9.91 -0.68
C ALA A 98 -4.79 -9.13 -1.89
N PRO A 99 -5.02 -9.60 -3.12
CA PRO A 99 -4.59 -8.89 -4.32
C PRO A 99 -4.97 -7.39 -4.30
N GLY A 100 -6.11 -7.06 -3.68
CA GLY A 100 -6.54 -5.67 -3.44
C GLY A 100 -5.64 -4.85 -2.52
N THR A 101 -4.96 -5.46 -1.54
CA THR A 101 -3.99 -4.78 -0.65
C THR A 101 -2.74 -4.40 -1.44
N LEU A 102 -2.16 -5.32 -2.21
CA LEU A 102 -0.99 -5.04 -3.06
C LEU A 102 -1.29 -3.96 -4.08
N GLN A 103 -2.46 -4.08 -4.73
CA GLN A 103 -2.93 -3.10 -5.69
C GLN A 103 -3.20 -1.74 -5.03
N GLY A 104 -3.76 -1.73 -3.81
CA GLY A 104 -3.98 -0.52 -3.05
C GLY A 104 -2.68 0.19 -2.67
N ILE A 105 -1.67 -0.55 -2.20
CA ILE A 105 -0.33 0.02 -1.91
C ILE A 105 0.27 0.62 -3.18
N LYS A 106 0.23 -0.12 -4.30
CA LYS A 106 0.72 0.38 -5.59
C LYS A 106 0.01 1.68 -5.96
N ASN A 107 -1.32 1.70 -5.95
CA ASN A 107 -2.10 2.87 -6.34
C ASN A 107 -1.85 4.06 -5.42
N ASP A 108 -1.85 3.87 -4.10
CA ASP A 108 -1.65 4.95 -3.14
C ASP A 108 -0.27 5.60 -3.31
N LEU A 109 0.77 4.79 -3.54
CA LEU A 109 2.13 5.28 -3.75
C LEU A 109 2.34 5.89 -5.14
N GLU A 110 1.83 5.27 -6.20
CA GLU A 110 1.92 5.82 -7.57
C GLU A 110 1.06 7.09 -7.78
N ASN A 111 0.20 7.44 -6.82
CA ASN A 111 -0.45 8.75 -6.79
C ASN A 111 0.49 9.89 -6.35
N ASP A 112 1.65 9.58 -5.76
CA ASP A 112 2.65 10.58 -5.41
C ASP A 112 3.45 10.99 -6.66
N PRO A 113 3.61 12.31 -6.94
CA PRO A 113 4.28 12.77 -8.15
C PRO A 113 5.78 12.44 -8.22
N GLU A 114 6.41 12.10 -7.08
CA GLU A 114 7.81 11.69 -7.02
C GLU A 114 7.98 10.18 -7.21
N ILE A 115 6.90 9.40 -7.38
CA ILE A 115 6.94 7.95 -7.60
C ILE A 115 6.52 7.64 -9.03
N ASP A 116 7.43 7.04 -9.81
CA ASP A 116 7.21 6.66 -11.21
C ASP A 116 6.64 5.24 -11.34
N SER A 117 7.11 4.30 -10.52
CA SER A 117 6.58 2.93 -10.53
C SER A 117 6.81 2.19 -9.22
N ILE A 118 5.85 1.35 -8.84
CA ILE A 118 5.95 0.41 -7.74
C ILE A 118 5.89 -1.03 -8.25
N LYS A 119 6.87 -1.83 -7.83
CA LYS A 119 6.95 -3.27 -8.10
C LYS A 119 7.15 -4.02 -6.81
N PHE A 120 6.87 -5.32 -6.83
CA PHE A 120 7.07 -6.21 -5.68
C PHE A 120 8.15 -7.24 -5.98
N THR A 121 8.83 -7.74 -4.95
CA THR A 121 9.79 -8.83 -5.07
C THR A 121 9.10 -10.15 -5.40
N LYS A 122 9.74 -10.99 -6.21
CA LYS A 122 9.27 -12.39 -6.36
C LYS A 122 9.37 -13.20 -5.08
N SER A 123 10.31 -12.86 -4.19
CA SER A 123 10.45 -13.50 -2.87
C SER A 123 9.15 -13.42 -2.05
N LEU A 124 8.35 -12.38 -2.26
CA LEU A 124 7.03 -12.27 -1.66
C LEU A 124 6.12 -13.43 -2.08
N LEU A 125 6.21 -13.93 -3.31
CA LEU A 125 5.43 -15.07 -3.79
C LEU A 125 5.79 -16.40 -3.09
N ASP A 126 6.98 -16.50 -2.50
CA ASP A 126 7.43 -17.68 -1.74
C ASP A 126 6.81 -17.78 -0.35
N THR A 127 6.14 -16.73 0.09
CA THR A 127 5.40 -16.72 1.36
C THR A 127 3.95 -17.19 1.23
N PHE A 128 3.46 -17.38 0.00
CA PHE A 128 2.15 -17.96 -0.29
C PHE A 128 2.27 -19.44 -0.67
N ASP A 129 1.18 -20.19 -0.45
CA ASP A 129 1.01 -21.51 -1.05
C ASP A 129 0.74 -21.41 -2.57
N ASP A 130 0.73 -22.56 -3.26
CA ASP A 130 0.56 -22.59 -4.72
C ASP A 130 -0.74 -21.90 -5.18
N LEU A 131 -1.84 -22.10 -4.45
CA LEU A 131 -3.13 -21.49 -4.77
C LEU A 131 -3.13 -19.97 -4.57
N GLY A 132 -2.57 -19.49 -3.45
CA GLY A 132 -2.41 -18.08 -3.17
C GLY A 132 -1.51 -17.37 -4.17
N ARG A 133 -0.42 -18.03 -4.59
CA ARG A 133 0.48 -17.54 -5.63
C ARG A 133 -0.24 -17.38 -6.97
N GLU A 134 -0.97 -18.39 -7.43
CA GLU A 134 -1.75 -18.31 -8.67
C GLU A 134 -2.80 -17.18 -8.60
N PHE A 135 -3.47 -17.05 -7.46
CA PHE A 135 -4.49 -16.02 -7.25
C PHE A 135 -3.91 -14.60 -7.28
N VAL A 136 -2.78 -14.36 -6.62
CA VAL A 136 -2.10 -13.06 -6.60
C VAL A 136 -1.53 -12.72 -7.98
N LEU A 137 -0.98 -13.68 -8.72
CA LEU A 137 -0.52 -13.45 -10.09
C LEU A 137 -1.67 -13.14 -11.06
N ALA A 138 -2.82 -13.79 -10.88
CA ALA A 138 -3.99 -13.57 -11.75
C ALA A 138 -4.78 -12.30 -11.42
N HIS A 139 -4.85 -11.90 -10.15
CA HIS A 139 -5.75 -10.85 -9.67
C HIS A 139 -5.07 -9.69 -8.93
N GLY A 140 -3.76 -9.78 -8.67
CA GLY A 140 -3.01 -8.76 -7.93
C GLY A 140 -2.85 -7.44 -8.66
N GLY A 141 -2.84 -7.45 -10.01
CA GLY A 141 -2.68 -6.22 -10.79
C GLY A 141 -1.36 -5.47 -10.51
N VAL A 142 -0.35 -6.20 -10.03
CA VAL A 142 0.97 -5.70 -9.65
C VAL A 142 2.07 -6.51 -10.33
N ASP A 143 3.24 -5.89 -10.50
CA ASP A 143 4.39 -6.48 -11.16
C ASP A 143 5.37 -7.07 -10.15
N PHE A 144 5.75 -8.33 -10.36
CA PHE A 144 6.76 -9.03 -9.55
C PHE A 144 8.09 -9.15 -10.30
N VAL A 145 9.19 -8.65 -9.72
CA VAL A 145 10.53 -8.65 -10.34
C VAL A 145 11.54 -9.52 -9.61
#